data_AF-A0A6P2B4J3-F1
#
_entry.id   AF-A0A6P2B4J3-F1
#
_cell.length_a   1.000
_cell.length_b   1.000
_cell.length_c   1.000
_cell.angle_alpha   90.00
_cell.angle_beta   90.00
_cell.angle_gamma   90.00
#
_symmetry.space_group_name_H-M   'P 1'
#
loop_
_entity.id
_entity.type
_entity.pdbx_description
1 polymer ?
#
loop_
_entity_poly.entity_id
_entity_poly.type
_entity_poly.pdbx_seq_one_letter_code
_entity_poly.pdbx_strand_id
1 'polypeptide(L)'
;MVLLLRNHEIRGLMGLPEYIDAVEQGYREVGLGHGVGFPRENLWIRGDAKSATGGGHRPAGVKASFKFKAALLPGLGGAGVQAYTAGLPKGLETFLFLFDTQTGGLVAIMEVLYYDWLKTAATSAVATRYLAPDDSRIVGLIGTGRHARSQLHALAAVQPIQRVQAYSRNAQKRTHFCQKLSDELGIDVIPVESPAEALRDADIVTTITTSAEPVFDGKDLPEKPLHINAMGAHYPWVREIDSHTVRNSRVIVDQMEQAFQEHGEILIPMDEGVIDRDHIVADLAAIVSAQTIGRVPDTDWTLFLSGGTGIEDIAVATRLYEKACEKNVGTEFPFNQPYEFEF
;
A
#
# COMPACT_ATOMS: atom_id res chain seq x y z
N MET A 1 27.31 13.24 7.70
CA MET A 1 26.42 14.24 7.06
C MET A 1 25.09 13.57 6.81
N VAL A 2 23.97 14.28 7.00
CA VAL A 2 22.61 13.75 6.73
C VAL A 2 22.15 14.25 5.38
N LEU A 3 21.55 13.40 4.56
CA LEU A 3 21.01 13.79 3.26
C LEU A 3 19.54 14.19 3.35
N LEU A 4 19.19 15.39 2.89
CA LEU A 4 17.81 15.81 2.72
C LEU A 4 17.36 15.47 1.29
N LEU A 5 16.28 14.70 1.16
CA LEU A 5 15.70 14.32 -0.13
C LEU A 5 14.26 14.82 -0.25
N ARG A 6 14.03 15.70 -1.23
CA ARG A 6 12.71 16.26 -1.53
C ARG A 6 12.00 15.43 -2.60
N ASN A 7 10.67 15.52 -2.65
CA ASN A 7 9.83 14.77 -3.59
C ASN A 7 10.27 14.92 -5.07
N HIS A 8 10.67 16.13 -5.48
CA HIS A 8 11.09 16.40 -6.86
C HIS A 8 12.50 15.87 -7.18
N GLU A 9 13.36 15.70 -6.17
CA GLU A 9 14.71 15.13 -6.30
C GLU A 9 14.65 13.59 -6.36
N ILE A 10 13.68 12.99 -5.65
CA ILE A 10 13.46 11.53 -5.65
C ILE A 10 12.94 11.04 -7.02
N ARG A 11 12.23 11.89 -7.76
CA ARG A 11 11.64 11.54 -9.05
C ARG A 11 12.70 11.08 -10.04
N GLY A 12 12.56 9.83 -10.50
CA GLY A 12 13.46 9.23 -11.49
C GLY A 12 14.76 8.65 -10.92
N LEU A 13 14.94 8.63 -9.58
CA LEU A 13 16.05 7.91 -8.97
C LEU A 13 15.94 6.39 -9.20
N MET A 14 14.71 5.86 -9.14
CA MET A 14 14.37 4.45 -9.35
C MET A 14 13.21 4.30 -10.35
N GLY A 15 13.25 3.24 -11.15
CA GLY A 15 12.12 2.77 -11.93
C GLY A 15 11.17 1.89 -11.10
N LEU A 16 9.92 1.70 -11.56
CA LEU A 16 8.93 0.90 -10.84
C LEU A 16 9.38 -0.56 -10.54
N PRO A 17 10.10 -1.28 -11.41
CA PRO A 17 10.65 -2.59 -11.07
C PRO A 17 11.57 -2.56 -9.84
N GLU A 18 12.39 -1.52 -9.69
CA GLU A 18 13.26 -1.37 -8.50
C GLU A 18 12.45 -1.11 -7.21
N TYR A 19 11.29 -0.45 -7.30
CA TYR A 19 10.38 -0.33 -6.16
C TYR A 19 9.76 -1.67 -5.79
N ILE A 20 9.33 -2.47 -6.77
CA ILE A 20 8.78 -3.81 -6.57
C ILE A 20 9.83 -4.70 -5.89
N ASP A 21 11.05 -4.70 -6.42
CA ASP A 21 12.17 -5.45 -5.84
C ASP A 21 12.48 -5.01 -4.41
N ALA A 22 12.56 -3.70 -4.15
CA ALA A 22 12.84 -3.18 -2.81
C ALA A 22 11.77 -3.62 -1.80
N VAL A 23 10.48 -3.47 -2.15
CA VAL A 23 9.37 -3.90 -1.29
C VAL A 23 9.42 -5.41 -1.04
N GLU A 24 9.65 -6.20 -2.09
CA GLU A 24 9.75 -7.67 -1.97
C GLU A 24 10.90 -8.08 -1.04
N GLN A 25 12.08 -7.45 -1.16
CA GLN A 25 13.21 -7.75 -0.27
C GLN A 25 12.94 -7.35 1.18
N GLY A 26 12.27 -6.22 1.42
CA GLY A 26 11.88 -5.80 2.77
C GLY A 26 10.99 -6.83 3.45
N TYR A 27 9.91 -7.27 2.78
CA TYR A 27 9.04 -8.32 3.31
C TYR A 27 9.75 -9.66 3.44
N ARG A 28 10.64 -10.02 2.50
CA ARG A 28 11.45 -11.24 2.59
C ARG A 28 12.32 -11.25 3.83
N GLU A 29 13.01 -10.15 4.13
CA GLU A 29 13.91 -10.05 5.27
C GLU A 29 13.16 -10.19 6.61
N VAL A 30 11.99 -9.56 6.73
CA VAL A 30 11.10 -9.74 7.90
C VAL A 30 10.62 -11.18 7.98
N GLY A 31 10.19 -11.76 6.86
CA GLY A 31 9.75 -13.15 6.80
C GLY A 31 10.82 -14.11 7.29
N LEU A 32 12.07 -13.93 6.85
CA LEU A 32 13.22 -14.73 7.30
C LEU A 32 13.65 -14.47 8.76
N GLY A 33 12.99 -13.56 9.47
CA GLY A 33 13.27 -13.25 10.88
C GLY A 33 14.52 -12.38 11.09
N HIS A 34 15.01 -11.72 10.05
CA HIS A 34 16.18 -10.83 10.13
C HIS A 34 15.80 -9.35 10.32
N GLY A 35 14.57 -8.99 9.97
CA GLY A 35 14.02 -7.65 10.15
C GLY A 35 12.75 -7.65 11.02
N VAL A 36 12.29 -6.47 11.39
CA VAL A 36 11.04 -6.28 12.12
C VAL A 36 10.28 -5.05 11.60
N GLY A 37 8.97 -5.20 11.44
CA GLY A 37 8.04 -4.09 11.18
C GLY A 37 7.35 -3.67 12.47
N PHE A 38 7.25 -2.37 12.71
CA PHE A 38 6.45 -1.79 13.78
C PHE A 38 5.13 -1.26 13.19
N PRO A 39 3.96 -1.78 13.64
CA PRO A 39 2.66 -1.35 13.14
C PRO A 39 2.45 0.15 13.26
N ARG A 40 1.53 0.67 12.46
CA ARG A 40 1.19 2.08 12.53
C ARG A 40 0.47 2.43 13.83
N GLU A 41 0.98 3.46 14.48
CA GLU A 41 0.31 4.12 15.58
C GLU A 41 -0.44 5.37 15.12
N ASN A 42 -1.64 5.54 15.65
CA ASN A 42 -2.52 6.66 15.34
C ASN A 42 -2.78 7.51 16.60
N LEU A 43 -2.10 8.66 16.71
CA LEU A 43 -2.32 9.62 17.80
C LEU A 43 -3.38 10.64 17.39
N TRP A 44 -4.55 10.55 18.00
CA TRP A 44 -5.72 11.34 17.63
C TRP A 44 -5.77 12.70 18.34
N ILE A 45 -6.07 13.74 17.57
CA ILE A 45 -6.30 15.10 18.06
C ILE A 45 -7.81 15.32 18.16
N ARG A 46 -8.32 15.49 19.39
CA ARG A 46 -9.73 15.74 19.67
C ARG A 46 -10.18 17.13 19.19
N GLY A 47 -11.44 17.24 18.77
CA GLY A 47 -12.07 18.51 18.42
C GLY A 47 -13.30 18.36 17.52
N ASP A 48 -13.98 19.48 17.28
CA ASP A 48 -15.18 19.51 16.45
C ASP A 48 -14.84 19.24 14.98
N ALA A 49 -15.45 18.19 14.41
CA ALA A 49 -15.28 17.81 13.01
C ALA A 49 -15.78 18.89 12.02
N LYS A 50 -16.47 19.93 12.48
CA LYS A 50 -16.98 21.02 11.64
C LYS A 50 -15.89 21.87 10.98
N SER A 51 -14.63 21.78 11.44
CA SER A 51 -13.49 22.42 10.78
C SER A 51 -12.77 21.52 9.75
N ALA A 52 -13.33 20.35 9.44
CA ALA A 52 -12.71 19.38 8.55
C ALA A 52 -12.75 19.82 7.08
N THR A 53 -11.61 20.22 6.55
CA THR A 53 -11.36 20.21 5.11
C THR A 53 -11.00 18.77 4.69
N GLY A 54 -11.74 18.20 3.73
CA GLY A 54 -11.31 17.02 2.98
C GLY A 54 -11.45 15.65 3.68
N GLY A 55 -11.74 14.65 2.85
CA GLY A 55 -12.13 13.29 3.26
C GLY A 55 -11.08 12.51 4.05
N GLY A 56 -11.61 11.55 4.82
CA GLY A 56 -10.89 10.62 5.67
C GLY A 56 -11.87 10.08 6.70
N HIS A 57 -11.82 8.78 6.98
CA HIS A 57 -12.76 8.11 7.89
C HIS A 57 -12.36 8.34 9.36
N ARG A 58 -12.30 9.61 9.80
CA ARG A 58 -11.94 9.97 11.18
C ARG A 58 -13.05 9.56 12.16
N PRO A 59 -12.71 9.10 13.39
CA PRO A 59 -13.70 8.88 14.43
C PRO A 59 -14.49 10.13 14.80
N ALA A 60 -15.68 9.95 15.39
CA ALA A 60 -16.43 11.06 15.97
C ALA A 60 -15.62 11.81 17.03
N GLY A 61 -15.69 13.15 17.01
CA GLY A 61 -14.95 14.02 17.94
C GLY A 61 -13.44 14.10 17.70
N VAL A 62 -12.96 13.65 16.54
CA VAL A 62 -11.55 13.76 16.11
C VAL A 62 -11.44 14.75 14.95
N LYS A 63 -10.55 15.74 15.10
CA LYS A 63 -10.27 16.71 14.04
C LYS A 63 -9.03 16.39 13.22
N ALA A 64 -8.04 15.71 13.79
CA ALA A 64 -6.77 15.44 13.12
C ALA A 64 -6.05 14.25 13.76
N SER A 65 -4.94 13.82 13.17
CA SER A 65 -4.06 12.80 13.74
C SER A 65 -2.60 13.08 13.42
N PHE A 66 -1.72 12.67 14.33
CA PHE A 66 -0.32 12.38 14.04
C PHE A 66 -0.14 10.86 14.00
N LYS A 67 0.52 10.36 12.97
CA LYS A 67 0.66 8.92 12.73
C LYS A 67 2.11 8.58 12.45
N PHE A 68 2.55 7.40 12.87
CA PHE A 68 3.87 6.92 12.54
C PHE A 68 3.90 5.40 12.42
N LYS A 69 4.84 4.90 11.63
CA LYS A 69 5.15 3.48 11.45
C LYS A 69 6.65 3.34 11.21
N ALA A 70 7.22 2.21 11.58
CA ALA A 70 8.66 2.02 11.57
C ALA A 70 9.04 0.62 11.12
N ALA A 71 10.30 0.44 10.76
CA ALA A 71 10.90 -0.87 10.52
C ALA A 71 12.40 -0.83 10.78
N LEU A 72 12.96 -2.00 11.05
CA LEU A 72 14.38 -2.30 11.13
C LEU A 72 14.67 -3.42 10.15
N LEU A 73 15.48 -3.15 9.14
CA LEU A 73 15.88 -4.07 8.07
C LEU A 73 17.42 -4.08 7.94
N PRO A 74 18.15 -4.72 8.87
CA PRO A 74 19.62 -4.73 8.88
C PRO A 74 20.25 -5.35 7.63
N GLY A 75 19.59 -6.32 6.99
CA GLY A 75 20.06 -6.95 5.76
C GLY A 75 20.03 -6.00 4.56
N LEU A 76 19.07 -5.08 4.52
CA LEU A 76 19.06 -3.95 3.59
C LEU A 76 19.92 -2.77 4.07
N GLY A 77 20.35 -2.77 5.33
CA GLY A 77 21.17 -1.71 5.93
C GLY A 77 20.36 -0.56 6.56
N GLY A 78 19.04 -0.61 6.54
CA GLY A 78 18.18 0.52 6.91
C GLY A 78 17.28 0.28 8.14
N ALA A 79 17.16 1.30 8.98
CA ALA A 79 16.12 1.39 10.00
C ALA A 79 15.46 2.77 9.94
N GLY A 80 14.20 2.89 10.34
CA GLY A 80 13.62 4.22 10.35
C GLY A 80 12.18 4.31 10.78
N VAL A 81 11.68 5.54 10.72
CA VAL A 81 10.30 5.89 11.04
C VAL A 81 9.75 6.84 9.99
N GLN A 82 8.60 6.48 9.42
CA GLN A 82 7.76 7.41 8.67
C GLN A 82 6.77 8.05 9.64
N ALA A 83 6.65 9.37 9.61
CA ALA A 83 5.70 10.13 10.40
C ALA A 83 4.92 11.13 9.54
N TYR A 84 3.64 11.32 9.86
CA TYR A 84 2.77 12.23 9.13
C TYR A 84 1.57 12.73 9.92
N THR A 85 1.02 13.84 9.46
CA THR A 85 -0.23 14.38 10.00
C THR A 85 -1.34 14.34 8.98
N ALA A 86 -2.57 14.10 9.43
CA ALA A 86 -3.77 14.17 8.60
C ALA A 86 -4.84 15.04 9.26
N GLY A 87 -5.62 15.75 8.45
CA GLY A 87 -6.72 16.59 8.92
C GLY A 87 -6.32 17.94 9.52
N LEU A 88 -5.06 18.36 9.34
CA LEU A 88 -4.57 19.70 9.72
C LEU A 88 -4.61 20.68 8.53
N PRO A 89 -4.60 22.01 8.77
CA PRO A 89 -4.77 23.03 7.71
C PRO A 89 -3.78 22.96 6.55
N LYS A 90 -2.54 22.50 6.79
CA LYS A 90 -1.52 22.33 5.75
C LYS A 90 -1.74 21.12 4.83
N GLY A 91 -2.70 20.24 5.16
CA GLY A 91 -2.92 18.99 4.45
C GLY A 91 -2.01 17.87 4.96
N LEU A 92 -1.70 16.93 4.07
CA LEU A 92 -0.88 15.76 4.36
C LEU A 92 0.60 16.11 4.20
N GLU A 93 1.33 16.23 5.31
CA GLU A 93 2.80 16.29 5.33
C GLU A 93 3.31 14.94 5.83
N THR A 94 4.28 14.35 5.11
CA THR A 94 4.80 13.01 5.40
C THR A 94 6.31 12.99 5.18
N PHE A 95 7.03 12.61 6.23
CA PHE A 95 8.48 12.54 6.24
C PHE A 95 8.95 11.19 6.77
N LEU A 96 10.15 10.78 6.36
CA LEU A 96 10.83 9.59 6.84
C LEU A 96 12.22 9.95 7.34
N PHE A 97 12.58 9.41 8.51
CA PHE A 97 13.93 9.45 9.07
C PHE A 97 14.58 8.09 8.87
N LEU A 98 15.68 8.05 8.11
CA LEU A 98 16.42 6.83 7.79
C LEU A 98 17.74 6.81 8.56
N PHE A 99 17.98 5.70 9.25
CA PHE A 99 19.18 5.40 10.00
C PHE A 99 19.92 4.24 9.34
N ASP A 100 21.24 4.34 9.31
CA ASP A 100 22.11 3.24 8.91
C ASP A 100 22.26 2.26 10.07
N THR A 101 22.01 0.99 9.80
CA THR A 101 21.99 -0.06 10.85
C THR A 101 23.38 -0.51 11.28
N GLN A 102 24.42 -0.18 10.52
CA GLN A 102 25.80 -0.52 10.88
C GLN A 102 26.40 0.50 11.86
N THR A 103 26.16 1.78 11.62
CA THR A 103 26.70 2.90 12.40
C THR A 103 25.72 3.45 13.43
N GLY A 104 24.42 3.19 13.27
CA GLY A 104 23.34 3.79 14.06
C GLY A 104 23.07 5.26 13.74
N GLY A 105 23.78 5.84 12.76
CA GLY A 105 23.67 7.25 12.42
C GLY A 105 22.42 7.54 11.58
N LEU A 106 21.80 8.70 11.80
CA LEU A 106 20.84 9.25 10.85
C LEU A 106 21.56 9.54 9.53
N VAL A 107 21.08 8.98 8.43
CA VAL A 107 21.70 9.14 7.10
C VAL A 107 20.85 9.96 6.16
N ALA A 108 19.52 9.96 6.31
CA ALA A 108 18.65 10.77 5.48
C ALA A 108 17.35 11.21 6.18
N ILE A 109 16.83 12.35 5.73
CA ILE A 109 15.45 12.81 5.98
C ILE A 109 14.80 12.98 4.61
N MET A 110 13.69 12.27 4.38
CA MET A 110 13.04 12.20 3.07
C MET A 110 11.59 12.68 3.11
N GLU A 111 11.18 13.45 2.11
CA GLU A 111 9.77 13.64 1.80
C GLU A 111 9.20 12.37 1.14
N VAL A 112 7.96 12.02 1.48
CA VAL A 112 7.39 10.69 1.14
C VAL A 112 6.34 10.72 0.03
N LEU A 113 5.64 11.84 -0.13
CA LEU A 113 4.41 11.91 -0.95
C LEU A 113 4.57 11.41 -2.38
N TYR A 114 5.74 11.61 -3.00
CA TYR A 114 6.02 11.13 -4.35
C TYR A 114 6.19 9.61 -4.39
N TYR A 115 7.07 9.06 -3.55
CA TYR A 115 7.38 7.64 -3.62
C TYR A 115 6.30 6.76 -2.99
N ASP A 116 5.46 7.32 -2.11
CA ASP A 116 4.29 6.63 -1.52
C ASP A 116 3.38 6.02 -2.59
N TRP A 117 3.18 6.73 -3.72
CA TRP A 117 2.38 6.23 -4.83
C TRP A 117 2.98 5.00 -5.49
N LEU A 118 4.31 4.97 -5.63
CA LEU A 118 5.06 3.91 -6.30
C LEU A 118 5.23 2.71 -5.37
N LYS A 119 5.58 2.97 -4.10
CA LYS A 119 5.70 1.96 -3.06
C LYS A 119 4.37 1.24 -2.81
N THR A 120 3.26 1.96 -2.67
CA THR A 120 1.93 1.32 -2.48
C THR A 120 1.54 0.44 -3.68
N ALA A 121 1.89 0.85 -4.90
CA ALA A 121 1.67 0.05 -6.09
C ALA A 121 2.64 -1.13 -6.22
N ALA A 122 3.89 -0.97 -5.75
CA ALA A 122 4.84 -2.04 -5.66
C ALA A 122 4.37 -3.14 -4.70
N THR A 123 3.78 -2.78 -3.55
CA THR A 123 3.21 -3.74 -2.60
C THR A 123 2.11 -4.60 -3.20
N SER A 124 1.15 -4.01 -3.92
CA SER A 124 0.11 -4.79 -4.61
C SER A 124 0.67 -5.66 -5.74
N ALA A 125 1.69 -5.18 -6.46
CA ALA A 125 2.35 -5.98 -7.49
C ALA A 125 3.11 -7.17 -6.88
N VAL A 126 3.79 -6.99 -5.74
CA VAL A 126 4.40 -8.10 -4.98
C VAL A 126 3.31 -9.07 -4.58
N ALA A 127 2.24 -8.65 -3.90
CA ALA A 127 1.14 -9.54 -3.55
C ALA A 127 0.56 -10.30 -4.76
N THR A 128 0.33 -9.59 -5.87
CA THR A 128 -0.17 -10.16 -7.13
C THR A 128 0.74 -11.25 -7.69
N ARG A 129 2.07 -11.10 -7.63
CA ARG A 129 3.02 -12.14 -8.08
C ARG A 129 2.84 -13.48 -7.38
N TYR A 130 2.46 -13.45 -6.11
CA TYR A 130 2.34 -14.66 -5.28
C TYR A 130 0.90 -15.18 -5.15
N LEU A 131 -0.10 -14.34 -5.45
CA LEU A 131 -1.51 -14.60 -5.14
C LEU A 131 -2.41 -14.62 -6.37
N ALA A 132 -2.02 -14.02 -7.49
CA ALA A 132 -2.81 -14.05 -8.72
C ALA A 132 -2.69 -15.38 -9.47
N PRO A 133 -3.69 -15.75 -10.29
CA PRO A 133 -3.49 -16.77 -11.29
C PRO A 133 -2.34 -16.41 -12.22
N ASP A 134 -1.59 -17.41 -12.67
CA ASP A 134 -0.59 -17.22 -13.74
C ASP A 134 -1.29 -16.72 -15.02
N ASP A 135 -0.64 -15.83 -15.77
CA ASP A 135 -1.18 -15.26 -17.03
C ASP A 135 -2.51 -14.51 -16.84
N SER A 136 -2.62 -13.72 -15.77
CA SER A 136 -3.76 -12.81 -15.57
C SER A 136 -3.73 -11.71 -16.63
N ARG A 137 -4.85 -11.48 -17.34
CA ARG A 137 -4.95 -10.56 -18.49
C ARG A 137 -5.96 -9.45 -18.31
N ILE A 138 -6.99 -9.65 -17.50
CA ILE A 138 -8.09 -8.71 -17.30
C ILE A 138 -8.09 -8.18 -15.86
N VAL A 139 -8.03 -6.85 -15.72
CA VAL A 139 -8.12 -6.17 -14.42
C VAL A 139 -9.45 -5.44 -14.28
N GLY A 140 -10.21 -5.78 -13.25
CA GLY A 140 -11.31 -4.95 -12.74
C GLY A 140 -10.77 -3.89 -11.79
N LEU A 141 -10.85 -2.61 -12.15
CA LEU A 141 -10.38 -1.51 -11.32
C LEU A 141 -11.56 -0.72 -10.75
N ILE A 142 -11.72 -0.72 -9.43
CA ILE A 142 -12.73 0.11 -8.75
C ILE A 142 -12.03 1.24 -8.02
N GLY A 143 -12.15 2.44 -8.58
CA GLY A 143 -11.48 3.66 -8.12
C GLY A 143 -10.43 4.16 -9.10
N THR A 144 -10.70 5.31 -9.74
CA THR A 144 -9.77 6.00 -10.66
C THR A 144 -9.09 7.20 -9.99
N GLY A 145 -8.70 7.01 -8.71
CA GLY A 145 -8.10 8.05 -7.87
C GLY A 145 -6.59 8.22 -8.12
N ARG A 146 -5.93 8.98 -7.22
CA ARG A 146 -4.51 9.36 -7.37
C ARG A 146 -3.54 8.17 -7.44
N HIS A 147 -3.84 7.07 -6.76
CA HIS A 147 -3.00 5.86 -6.75
C HIS A 147 -3.32 4.90 -7.91
N ALA A 148 -4.49 5.04 -8.57
CA ALA A 148 -4.94 4.08 -9.57
C ALA A 148 -3.97 3.95 -10.76
N ARG A 149 -3.35 5.07 -11.16
CA ARG A 149 -2.36 5.08 -12.24
C ARG A 149 -1.14 4.22 -11.89
N SER A 150 -0.53 4.40 -10.72
CA SER A 150 0.65 3.62 -10.33
C SER A 150 0.30 2.14 -10.12
N GLN A 151 -0.89 1.85 -9.57
CA GLN A 151 -1.41 0.48 -9.45
C GLN A 151 -1.41 -0.25 -10.81
N LEU A 152 -2.00 0.35 -11.86
CA LEU A 152 -2.03 -0.28 -13.18
C LEU A 152 -0.64 -0.49 -13.78
N HIS A 153 0.27 0.48 -13.64
CA HIS A 153 1.66 0.31 -14.07
C HIS A 153 2.35 -0.85 -13.34
N ALA A 154 2.09 -1.02 -12.04
CA ALA A 154 2.75 -2.04 -11.24
C ALA A 154 2.20 -3.44 -11.56
N LEU A 155 0.88 -3.57 -11.73
CA LEU A 155 0.25 -4.82 -12.18
C LEU A 155 0.72 -5.23 -13.57
N ALA A 156 0.79 -4.29 -14.52
CA ALA A 156 1.30 -4.55 -15.87
C ALA A 156 2.81 -4.89 -15.90
N ALA A 157 3.56 -4.56 -14.83
CA ALA A 157 4.97 -4.94 -14.72
C ALA A 157 5.16 -6.40 -14.25
N VAL A 158 4.14 -7.03 -13.67
CA VAL A 158 4.22 -8.37 -13.08
C VAL A 158 3.27 -9.39 -13.68
N GLN A 159 2.32 -8.96 -14.51
CA GLN A 159 1.34 -9.79 -15.19
C GLN A 159 1.14 -9.30 -16.63
N PRO A 160 0.80 -10.19 -17.59
CA PRO A 160 0.59 -9.84 -18.99
C PRO A 160 -0.78 -9.19 -19.21
N ILE A 161 -1.06 -8.10 -18.50
CA ILE A 161 -2.35 -7.39 -18.55
C ILE A 161 -2.59 -6.87 -19.97
N GLN A 162 -3.77 -7.19 -20.53
CA GLN A 162 -4.20 -6.76 -21.87
C GLN A 162 -5.37 -5.78 -21.79
N ARG A 163 -6.21 -5.90 -20.75
CA ARG A 163 -7.41 -5.08 -20.58
C ARG A 163 -7.62 -4.67 -19.13
N VAL A 164 -8.11 -3.45 -18.94
CA VAL A 164 -8.56 -2.92 -17.65
C VAL A 164 -9.99 -2.38 -17.80
N GLN A 165 -10.92 -2.91 -17.01
CA GLN A 165 -12.27 -2.38 -16.88
C GLN A 165 -12.34 -1.49 -15.64
N ALA A 166 -12.37 -0.17 -15.84
CA ALA A 166 -12.30 0.79 -14.75
C ALA A 166 -13.68 1.37 -14.44
N TYR A 167 -14.09 1.27 -13.18
CA TYR A 167 -15.27 1.92 -12.62
C TYR A 167 -14.88 3.00 -11.59
N SER A 168 -15.59 4.13 -11.63
CA SER A 168 -15.64 5.11 -10.55
C SER A 168 -16.89 5.97 -10.69
N ARG A 169 -17.32 6.61 -9.59
CA ARG A 169 -18.57 7.40 -9.53
C ARG A 169 -18.62 8.58 -10.51
N ASN A 170 -17.47 9.16 -10.86
CA ASN A 170 -17.41 10.31 -11.75
C ASN A 170 -17.07 9.87 -13.17
N ALA A 171 -18.08 9.78 -14.04
CA ALA A 171 -17.93 9.30 -15.41
C ALA A 171 -16.90 10.09 -16.22
N GLN A 172 -16.91 11.43 -16.15
CA GLN A 172 -15.97 12.26 -16.90
C GLN A 172 -14.51 12.00 -16.50
N LYS A 173 -14.22 11.95 -15.19
CA LYS A 173 -12.87 11.64 -14.68
C LYS A 173 -12.45 10.22 -15.04
N ARG A 174 -13.38 9.26 -14.97
CA ARG A 174 -13.17 7.86 -15.35
C ARG A 174 -12.79 7.73 -16.83
N THR A 175 -13.56 8.34 -17.73
CA THR A 175 -13.28 8.31 -19.17
C THR A 175 -11.93 8.94 -19.49
N HIS A 176 -11.61 10.10 -18.90
CA HIS A 176 -10.31 10.74 -19.09
C HIS A 176 -9.14 9.90 -18.56
N PHE A 177 -9.32 9.28 -17.38
CA PHE A 177 -8.36 8.34 -16.82
C PHE A 177 -8.10 7.17 -17.79
N CYS A 178 -9.17 6.55 -18.30
CA CYS A 178 -9.08 5.40 -19.18
C CYS A 178 -8.35 5.75 -20.48
N GLN A 179 -8.75 6.83 -21.16
CA GLN A 179 -8.10 7.26 -22.40
C GLN A 179 -6.60 7.49 -22.21
N LYS A 180 -6.23 8.24 -21.15
CA LYS A 180 -4.83 8.54 -20.87
C LYS A 180 -4.01 7.28 -20.56
N LEU A 181 -4.56 6.37 -19.76
CA LEU A 181 -3.84 5.17 -19.34
C LEU A 181 -3.74 4.13 -20.46
N SER A 182 -4.73 4.05 -21.36
CA SER A 182 -4.62 3.24 -22.58
C SER A 182 -3.42 3.67 -23.41
N ASP A 183 -3.25 4.97 -23.64
CA ASP A 183 -2.13 5.52 -24.41
C ASP A 183 -0.79 5.30 -23.68
N GLU A 184 -0.74 5.50 -22.35
CA GLU A 184 0.49 5.38 -21.56
C GLU A 184 0.98 3.93 -21.38
N LEU A 185 0.07 2.96 -21.28
CA LEU A 185 0.40 1.55 -21.07
C LEU A 185 0.43 0.74 -22.36
N GLY A 186 -0.21 1.20 -23.43
CA GLY A 186 -0.40 0.43 -24.65
C GLY A 186 -1.35 -0.77 -24.46
N ILE A 187 -2.29 -0.68 -23.52
CA ILE A 187 -3.30 -1.72 -23.21
C ILE A 187 -4.71 -1.14 -23.29
N ASP A 188 -5.72 -1.99 -23.35
CA ASP A 188 -7.12 -1.57 -23.45
C ASP A 188 -7.70 -1.18 -22.08
N VAL A 189 -7.59 0.10 -21.71
CA VAL A 189 -8.22 0.64 -20.48
C VAL A 189 -9.57 1.27 -20.85
N ILE A 190 -10.66 0.63 -20.42
CA ILE A 190 -12.03 1.02 -20.79
C ILE A 190 -12.84 1.49 -19.58
N PRO A 191 -13.61 2.59 -19.70
CA PRO A 191 -14.55 2.99 -18.68
C PRO A 191 -15.78 2.07 -18.75
N VAL A 192 -16.26 1.62 -17.58
CA VAL A 192 -17.52 0.85 -17.46
C VAL A 192 -18.52 1.60 -16.58
N GLU A 193 -19.80 1.24 -16.65
CA GLU A 193 -20.89 2.00 -16.04
C GLU A 193 -21.32 1.50 -14.65
N SER A 194 -20.84 0.33 -14.23
CA SER A 194 -21.12 -0.23 -12.90
C SER A 194 -19.92 -1.00 -12.31
N PRO A 195 -19.87 -1.20 -10.98
CA PRO A 195 -18.91 -2.11 -10.38
C PRO A 195 -19.00 -3.53 -10.96
N ALA A 196 -20.21 -4.08 -11.14
CA ALA A 196 -20.40 -5.41 -11.71
C ALA A 196 -19.80 -5.56 -13.12
N GLU A 197 -19.89 -4.54 -13.96
CA GLU A 197 -19.21 -4.53 -15.26
C GLU A 197 -17.68 -4.50 -15.15
N ALA A 198 -17.11 -3.93 -14.07
CA ALA A 198 -15.68 -3.96 -13.82
C ALA A 198 -15.20 -5.36 -13.40
N LEU A 199 -16.07 -6.14 -12.75
CA LEU A 199 -15.76 -7.48 -12.27
C LEU A 199 -15.87 -8.55 -13.36
N ARG A 200 -16.68 -8.31 -14.40
CA ARG A 200 -16.93 -9.29 -15.47
C ARG A 200 -15.62 -9.78 -16.10
N ASP A 201 -15.43 -11.09 -16.04
CA ASP A 201 -14.26 -11.82 -16.56
C ASP A 201 -12.90 -11.40 -15.97
N ALA A 202 -12.87 -10.59 -14.91
CA ALA A 202 -11.63 -10.15 -14.28
C ALA A 202 -10.81 -11.35 -13.75
N ASP A 203 -9.50 -11.31 -13.94
CA ASP A 203 -8.53 -12.21 -13.31
C ASP A 203 -7.97 -11.58 -12.03
N ILE A 204 -7.89 -10.25 -12.02
CA ILE A 204 -7.48 -9.44 -10.88
C ILE A 204 -8.52 -8.33 -10.66
N VAL A 205 -8.95 -8.14 -9.42
CA VAL A 205 -9.75 -6.98 -9.00
C VAL A 205 -8.91 -6.11 -8.07
N THR A 206 -8.86 -4.81 -8.33
CA THR A 206 -8.17 -3.86 -7.45
C THR A 206 -9.15 -2.79 -7.01
N THR A 207 -9.39 -2.70 -5.70
CA THR A 207 -10.12 -1.58 -5.09
C THR A 207 -9.14 -0.55 -4.54
N ILE A 208 -9.37 0.72 -4.87
CA ILE A 208 -8.53 1.82 -4.38
C ILE A 208 -9.35 3.11 -4.24
N THR A 209 -10.37 3.03 -3.41
CA THR A 209 -11.35 4.09 -3.16
C THR A 209 -11.20 4.68 -1.76
N THR A 210 -12.09 5.61 -1.44
CA THR A 210 -12.25 6.18 -0.09
C THR A 210 -13.64 5.83 0.46
N SER A 211 -14.19 4.68 0.06
CA SER A 211 -15.51 4.24 0.50
C SER A 211 -15.46 3.80 1.96
N ALA A 212 -16.55 4.05 2.68
CA ALA A 212 -16.74 3.49 4.02
C ALA A 212 -17.42 2.11 3.98
N GLU A 213 -18.06 1.81 2.85
CA GLU A 213 -18.93 0.64 2.65
C GLU A 213 -18.47 -0.15 1.41
N PRO A 214 -18.83 -1.44 1.31
CA PRO A 214 -18.46 -2.29 0.19
C PRO A 214 -18.77 -1.65 -1.17
N VAL A 215 -17.81 -1.73 -2.10
CA VAL A 215 -17.89 -1.05 -3.42
C VAL A 215 -18.40 -1.95 -4.54
N PHE A 216 -18.61 -3.23 -4.25
CA PHE A 216 -19.26 -4.23 -5.10
C PHE A 216 -19.93 -5.30 -4.22
N ASP A 217 -20.85 -6.08 -4.80
CA ASP A 217 -21.40 -7.29 -4.17
C ASP A 217 -20.51 -8.48 -4.54
N GLY A 218 -20.05 -9.24 -3.55
CA GLY A 218 -19.18 -10.40 -3.78
C GLY A 218 -19.80 -11.47 -4.68
N LYS A 219 -21.12 -11.47 -4.88
CA LYS A 219 -21.82 -12.38 -5.82
C LYS A 219 -21.63 -12.00 -7.29
N ASP A 220 -21.18 -10.78 -7.58
CA ASP A 220 -20.87 -10.34 -8.93
C ASP A 220 -19.45 -10.74 -9.36
N LEU A 221 -18.64 -11.30 -8.45
CA LEU A 221 -17.30 -11.78 -8.75
C LEU A 221 -17.35 -13.02 -9.66
N PRO A 222 -16.40 -13.14 -10.60
CA PRO A 222 -16.28 -14.36 -11.41
C PRO A 222 -16.08 -15.62 -10.55
N GLU A 223 -16.86 -16.66 -10.83
CA GLU A 223 -16.69 -18.02 -10.27
C GLU A 223 -15.51 -18.74 -10.95
N LYS A 224 -14.31 -18.19 -10.80
CA LYS A 224 -13.05 -18.74 -11.32
C LYS A 224 -11.87 -18.29 -10.43
N PRO A 225 -10.66 -18.84 -10.62
CA PRO A 225 -9.46 -18.31 -10.01
C PRO A 225 -9.33 -16.79 -10.21
N LEU A 226 -9.36 -16.03 -9.11
CA LEU A 226 -9.35 -14.58 -9.07
C LEU A 226 -8.46 -14.09 -7.93
N HIS A 227 -7.75 -12.98 -8.14
CA HIS A 227 -7.05 -12.26 -7.07
C HIS A 227 -7.62 -10.87 -6.85
N ILE A 228 -7.76 -10.48 -5.58
CA ILE A 228 -8.30 -9.19 -5.17
C ILE A 228 -7.22 -8.44 -4.38
N ASN A 229 -6.89 -7.23 -4.82
CA ASN A 229 -6.08 -6.26 -4.08
C ASN A 229 -6.99 -5.20 -3.47
N ALA A 230 -7.17 -5.20 -2.15
CA ALA A 230 -7.86 -4.14 -1.43
C ALA A 230 -6.85 -3.11 -0.90
N MET A 231 -6.76 -1.98 -1.60
CA MET A 231 -5.72 -0.96 -1.43
C MET A 231 -6.26 0.40 -0.98
N GLY A 232 -7.56 0.50 -0.70
CA GLY A 232 -8.23 1.74 -0.35
C GLY A 232 -8.21 2.05 1.14
N ALA A 233 -9.38 2.39 1.70
CA ALA A 233 -9.49 2.88 3.06
C ALA A 233 -9.34 1.75 4.11
N HIS A 234 -8.47 1.97 5.08
CA HIS A 234 -8.16 1.02 6.15
C HIS A 234 -8.37 1.68 7.53
N TYR A 235 -9.55 1.50 8.09
CA TYR A 235 -9.86 1.78 9.48
C TYR A 235 -10.80 0.70 10.03
N PRO A 236 -10.80 0.43 11.35
CA PRO A 236 -11.60 -0.66 11.93
C PRO A 236 -13.11 -0.60 11.62
N TRP A 237 -13.62 0.58 11.29
CA TRP A 237 -15.04 0.86 11.04
C TRP A 237 -15.36 1.10 9.56
N VAL A 238 -14.45 0.81 8.63
CA VAL A 238 -14.70 0.95 7.18
C VAL A 238 -14.21 -0.25 6.41
N ARG A 239 -14.84 -0.51 5.26
CA ARG A 239 -14.43 -1.58 4.36
C ARG A 239 -14.78 -1.28 2.91
N GLU A 240 -13.94 -1.70 1.98
CA GLU A 240 -14.28 -1.72 0.54
C GLU A 240 -14.85 -3.06 0.08
N ILE A 241 -14.62 -4.11 0.85
CA ILE A 241 -14.93 -5.50 0.52
C ILE A 241 -16.02 -6.02 1.46
N ASP A 242 -17.01 -6.73 0.92
CA ASP A 242 -18.10 -7.29 1.74
C ASP A 242 -17.69 -8.59 2.46
N SER A 243 -18.44 -8.95 3.50
CA SER A 243 -18.16 -10.15 4.31
C SER A 243 -18.24 -11.44 3.50
N HIS A 244 -19.07 -11.47 2.44
CA HIS A 244 -19.17 -12.61 1.53
C HIS A 244 -17.85 -12.86 0.81
N THR A 245 -17.26 -11.82 0.23
CA THR A 245 -15.97 -11.92 -0.47
C THR A 245 -14.86 -12.32 0.49
N VAL A 246 -14.79 -11.69 1.67
CA VAL A 246 -13.76 -12.01 2.68
C VAL A 246 -13.86 -13.48 3.11
N ARG A 247 -15.06 -13.96 3.45
CA ARG A 247 -15.31 -15.34 3.89
C ARG A 247 -14.91 -16.37 2.83
N ASN A 248 -15.16 -16.08 1.56
CA ASN A 248 -14.87 -17.01 0.46
C ASN A 248 -13.47 -16.81 -0.14
N SER A 249 -12.66 -15.91 0.41
CA SER A 249 -11.29 -15.67 -0.05
C SER A 249 -10.26 -16.27 0.89
N ARG A 250 -9.13 -16.69 0.32
CA ARG A 250 -7.88 -16.89 1.04
C ARG A 250 -7.28 -15.53 1.37
N VAL A 251 -7.41 -15.10 2.62
CA VAL A 251 -7.04 -13.74 3.06
C VAL A 251 -5.58 -13.68 3.46
N ILE A 252 -4.85 -12.76 2.83
CA ILE A 252 -3.46 -12.38 3.13
C ILE A 252 -3.45 -10.89 3.45
N VAL A 253 -2.68 -10.51 4.46
CA VAL A 253 -2.55 -9.10 4.89
C VAL A 253 -1.13 -8.60 4.67
N ASP A 254 -0.92 -7.29 4.66
CA ASP A 254 0.42 -6.71 4.56
C ASP A 254 1.28 -7.05 5.80
N GLN A 255 0.75 -6.83 7.01
CA GLN A 255 1.37 -7.15 8.29
C GLN A 255 0.30 -7.61 9.28
N MET A 256 0.50 -8.79 9.86
CA MET A 256 -0.51 -9.46 10.71
C MET A 256 -0.97 -8.59 11.88
N GLU A 257 -0.05 -7.99 12.62
CA GLU A 257 -0.37 -7.18 13.79
C GLU A 257 -1.13 -5.90 13.42
N GLN A 258 -0.70 -5.20 12.36
CA GLN A 258 -1.37 -3.97 11.90
C GLN A 258 -2.78 -4.28 11.38
N ALA A 259 -2.97 -5.41 10.72
CA ALA A 259 -4.26 -5.77 10.16
C ALA A 259 -5.36 -5.90 11.22
N PHE A 260 -5.05 -6.54 12.34
CA PHE A 260 -5.99 -6.64 13.47
C PHE A 260 -6.20 -5.33 14.23
N GLN A 261 -5.46 -4.27 13.90
CA GLN A 261 -5.66 -2.94 14.46
C GLN A 261 -6.43 -2.00 13.53
N GLU A 262 -6.40 -2.24 12.22
CA GLU A 262 -6.84 -1.24 11.23
C GLU A 262 -7.77 -1.76 10.13
N HIS A 263 -7.76 -3.04 9.77
CA HIS A 263 -8.53 -3.53 8.61
C HIS A 263 -9.97 -3.86 8.98
N GLY A 264 -10.89 -2.92 8.75
CA GLY A 264 -12.33 -3.18 8.87
C GLY A 264 -12.83 -4.28 7.92
N GLU A 265 -12.11 -4.55 6.82
CA GLU A 265 -12.34 -5.71 5.95
C GLU A 265 -12.33 -7.05 6.72
N ILE A 266 -11.55 -7.19 7.79
CA ILE A 266 -11.55 -8.40 8.63
C ILE A 266 -12.24 -8.17 9.98
N LEU A 267 -12.10 -6.99 10.57
CA LEU A 267 -12.64 -6.70 11.89
C LEU A 267 -14.17 -6.65 11.90
N ILE A 268 -14.80 -6.12 10.84
CA ILE A 268 -16.26 -6.07 10.77
C ILE A 268 -16.85 -7.47 10.55
N PRO A 269 -16.38 -8.30 9.59
CA PRO A 269 -16.87 -9.68 9.47
C PRO A 269 -16.63 -10.56 10.71
N MET A 270 -15.57 -10.30 11.48
CA MET A 270 -15.36 -10.97 12.78
C MET A 270 -16.43 -10.59 13.81
N ASP A 271 -16.76 -9.30 13.93
CA ASP A 271 -17.82 -8.81 14.83
C ASP A 271 -19.20 -9.33 14.39
N GLU A 272 -19.42 -9.46 13.08
CA GLU A 272 -20.62 -10.09 12.49
C GLU A 272 -20.66 -11.63 12.68
N GLY A 273 -19.58 -12.26 13.17
CA GLY A 273 -19.48 -13.71 13.36
C GLY A 273 -19.38 -14.51 12.05
N VAL A 274 -18.96 -13.86 10.96
CA VAL A 274 -18.85 -14.46 9.61
C VAL A 274 -17.52 -15.22 9.44
N ILE A 275 -16.45 -14.71 10.06
CA ILE A 275 -15.12 -15.30 10.09
C ILE A 275 -14.55 -15.22 11.50
N ASP A 276 -13.48 -15.99 11.77
CA ASP A 276 -12.67 -15.87 12.98
C ASP A 276 -11.25 -15.37 12.64
N ARG A 277 -10.38 -15.34 13.65
CA ARG A 277 -8.98 -14.91 13.50
C ARG A 277 -8.15 -15.85 12.64
N ASP A 278 -8.48 -17.13 12.67
CA ASP A 278 -7.74 -18.17 11.97
C ASP A 278 -8.07 -18.19 10.47
N HIS A 279 -9.11 -17.47 10.04
CA HIS A 279 -9.42 -17.21 8.63
C HIS A 279 -8.33 -16.41 7.90
N ILE A 280 -7.53 -15.63 8.63
CA ILE A 280 -6.44 -14.83 8.05
C ILE A 280 -5.22 -15.74 7.99
N VAL A 281 -4.83 -16.11 6.78
CA VAL A 281 -3.90 -17.21 6.54
C VAL A 281 -2.46 -16.85 6.87
N ALA A 282 -2.01 -15.68 6.41
CA ALA A 282 -0.63 -15.22 6.56
C ALA A 282 -0.53 -13.72 6.26
N ASP A 283 0.63 -13.15 6.58
CA ASP A 283 1.03 -11.85 6.05
C ASP A 283 1.94 -11.98 4.83
N LEU A 284 2.19 -10.87 4.15
CA LEU A 284 2.99 -10.84 2.92
C LEU A 284 4.44 -11.29 3.17
N ALA A 285 4.99 -11.04 4.36
CA ALA A 285 6.33 -11.49 4.74
C ALA A 285 6.44 -13.03 4.73
N ALA A 286 5.47 -13.72 5.31
CA ALA A 286 5.40 -15.19 5.30
C ALA A 286 5.22 -15.77 3.88
N ILE A 287 4.47 -15.08 3.00
CA ILE A 287 4.30 -15.49 1.60
C ILE A 287 5.61 -15.33 0.81
N VAL A 288 6.24 -14.15 0.86
CA VAL A 288 7.44 -13.82 0.07
C VAL A 288 8.67 -14.64 0.52
N SER A 289 8.71 -15.05 1.78
CA SER A 289 9.74 -15.93 2.35
C SER A 289 9.45 -17.42 2.20
N ALA A 290 8.36 -17.78 1.51
CA ALA A 290 7.91 -19.16 1.28
C ALA A 290 7.64 -19.99 2.56
N GLN A 291 7.36 -19.32 3.69
CA GLN A 291 6.89 -19.99 4.91
C GLN A 291 5.45 -20.47 4.77
N THR A 292 4.65 -19.72 4.00
CA THR A 292 3.29 -20.07 3.65
C THR A 292 3.10 -19.95 2.15
N ILE A 293 2.41 -20.92 1.55
CA ILE A 293 2.07 -20.89 0.12
C ILE A 293 0.99 -19.82 -0.11
N GLY A 294 1.23 -18.94 -1.09
CA GLY A 294 0.31 -17.88 -1.51
C GLY A 294 -1.00 -18.44 -2.08
N ARG A 295 -1.05 -18.66 -3.39
CA ARG A 295 -2.18 -19.36 -4.04
C ARG A 295 -1.97 -20.89 -3.98
N VAL A 296 -3.03 -21.63 -3.67
CA VAL A 296 -3.08 -23.11 -3.82
C VAL A 296 -4.07 -23.49 -4.93
N PRO A 297 -3.93 -24.68 -5.56
CA PRO A 297 -4.71 -25.05 -6.76
C PRO A 297 -6.23 -24.93 -6.64
N ASP A 298 -6.79 -25.27 -5.47
CA ASP A 298 -8.24 -25.24 -5.21
C ASP A 298 -8.73 -23.89 -4.65
N THR A 299 -7.91 -22.83 -4.70
CA THR A 299 -8.32 -21.49 -4.27
C THR A 299 -9.03 -20.78 -5.41
N ASP A 300 -10.33 -20.58 -5.26
CA ASP A 300 -11.10 -19.69 -6.13
C ASP A 300 -10.56 -18.26 -5.96
N TRP A 301 -10.72 -17.66 -4.78
CA TRP A 301 -10.36 -16.26 -4.56
C TRP A 301 -9.20 -16.09 -3.58
N THR A 302 -8.23 -15.25 -3.94
CA THR A 302 -7.24 -14.73 -2.99
C THR A 302 -7.53 -13.25 -2.75
N LEU A 303 -7.43 -12.81 -1.50
CA LEU A 303 -7.65 -11.42 -1.10
C LEU A 303 -6.42 -10.91 -0.38
N PHE A 304 -5.79 -9.88 -0.93
CA PHE A 304 -4.73 -9.14 -0.28
C PHE A 304 -5.25 -7.82 0.30
N LEU A 305 -5.02 -7.60 1.59
CA LEU A 305 -5.38 -6.37 2.29
C LEU A 305 -4.13 -5.57 2.61
N SER A 306 -4.10 -4.31 2.19
CA SER A 306 -2.95 -3.42 2.39
C SER A 306 -3.37 -2.13 3.10
N GLY A 307 -2.82 -1.87 4.28
CA GLY A 307 -2.88 -0.58 4.97
C GLY A 307 -1.60 0.24 4.80
N GLY A 308 -0.53 -0.40 4.36
CA GLY A 308 0.80 0.17 4.17
C GLY A 308 1.60 0.16 5.47
N THR A 309 2.77 -0.47 5.42
CA THR A 309 3.59 -0.83 6.59
C THR A 309 4.88 -0.02 6.64
N GLY A 310 5.58 -0.04 7.77
CA GLY A 310 6.93 0.55 7.86
C GLY A 310 7.94 -0.22 7.00
N ILE A 311 7.71 -1.52 6.78
CA ILE A 311 8.62 -2.42 6.05
C ILE A 311 8.86 -1.91 4.63
N GLU A 312 7.77 -1.64 3.90
CA GLU A 312 7.83 -1.10 2.54
C GLU A 312 8.40 0.33 2.49
N ASP A 313 8.20 1.16 3.53
CA ASP A 313 8.77 2.50 3.57
C ASP A 313 10.29 2.45 3.74
N ILE A 314 10.78 1.67 4.71
CA ILE A 314 12.22 1.58 5.00
C ILE A 314 12.97 0.88 3.88
N ALA A 315 12.40 -0.18 3.29
CA ALA A 315 13.04 -0.87 2.17
C ALA A 315 13.23 0.06 0.96
N VAL A 316 12.18 0.80 0.59
CA VAL A 316 12.23 1.78 -0.51
C VAL A 316 13.13 2.97 -0.17
N ALA A 317 13.04 3.52 1.04
CA ALA A 317 13.87 4.64 1.46
C ALA A 317 15.35 4.30 1.46
N THR A 318 15.71 3.10 1.92
CA THR A 318 17.11 2.62 1.91
C THR A 318 17.65 2.58 0.49
N ARG A 319 16.87 2.00 -0.44
CA ARG A 319 17.27 1.94 -1.85
C ARG A 319 17.34 3.33 -2.51
N LEU A 320 16.40 4.23 -2.18
CA LEU A 320 16.42 5.61 -2.65
C LEU A 320 17.65 6.38 -2.15
N TYR A 321 18.03 6.18 -0.89
CA TYR A 321 19.24 6.78 -0.32
C TYR A 321 20.49 6.33 -1.09
N GLU A 322 20.65 5.02 -1.31
CA GLU A 322 21.75 4.47 -2.11
C GLU A 322 21.81 5.13 -3.50
N LYS A 323 20.67 5.17 -4.21
CA LYS A 323 20.58 5.82 -5.53
C LYS A 323 20.88 7.30 -5.51
N ALA A 324 20.47 8.00 -4.46
CA ALA A 324 20.74 9.42 -4.30
C ALA A 324 22.24 9.67 -4.10
N CYS A 325 22.91 8.86 -3.28
CA CYS A 325 24.36 8.90 -3.09
C CYS A 325 25.12 8.59 -4.40
N GLU A 326 24.74 7.51 -5.10
CA GLU A 326 25.33 7.15 -6.40
C GLU A 326 25.24 8.28 -7.43
N LYS A 327 24.11 9.02 -7.42
CA LYS A 327 23.82 10.08 -8.39
C LYS A 327 24.15 11.49 -7.89
N ASN A 328 24.69 11.63 -6.67
CA ASN A 328 24.95 12.92 -6.01
C ASN A 328 23.71 13.83 -5.97
N VAL A 329 22.55 13.26 -5.60
CA VAL A 329 21.26 13.95 -5.51
C VAL A 329 20.90 14.18 -4.04
N GLY A 330 20.33 15.35 -3.75
CA GLY A 330 19.93 15.75 -2.39
C GLY A 330 20.79 16.88 -1.84
N THR A 331 20.39 17.39 -0.68
CA THR A 331 21.13 18.45 0.01
C THR A 331 21.76 17.90 1.27
N GLU A 332 23.07 18.03 1.41
CA GLU A 332 23.74 17.66 2.66
C GLU A 332 23.38 18.64 3.79
N PHE A 333 23.05 18.08 4.96
CA PHE A 333 22.70 18.80 6.16
C PHE A 333 23.63 18.39 7.31
N PRO A 334 24.45 19.32 7.84
CA PRO A 334 25.34 19.03 8.96
C PRO A 334 24.52 18.88 10.24
N PHE A 335 24.10 17.66 10.53
CA PHE A 335 23.31 17.30 11.70
C PHE A 335 24.06 16.32 12.61
N ASN A 336 23.64 16.22 13.87
CA ASN A 336 24.27 15.37 14.88
C ASN A 336 25.77 15.65 15.06
N GLN A 337 26.13 16.94 15.13
CA GLN A 337 27.51 17.35 15.36
C GLN A 337 27.96 16.99 16.79
N PRO A 338 29.23 16.60 17.00
CA PRO A 338 29.76 16.38 18.33
C PRO A 338 29.56 17.63 19.19
N TYR A 339 29.19 17.42 20.45
CA TYR A 339 29.20 18.48 21.46
C TYR A 339 29.90 17.94 22.71
N GLU A 340 30.65 18.80 23.37
CA GLU A 340 31.26 18.48 24.64
C GLU A 340 30.21 18.65 25.74
N PHE A 341 30.10 17.63 26.60
CA PHE A 341 29.19 17.64 27.75
C PHE A 341 29.97 18.22 28.93
N GLU A 342 29.92 19.53 29.13
CA GLU A 342 30.46 20.18 30.34
C GLU A 342 29.37 20.20 31.41
N PHE A 343 29.62 19.57 32.57
CA PHE A 343 28.81 19.64 33.78
C PHE A 343 29.48 20.53 34.83
#